data_AF-X0U9L6-F1
#
_entry.id   AF-X0U9L6-F1
#
_cell.length_a   1.000
_cell.length_b   1.000
_cell.length_c   1.000
_cell.angle_alpha   90.00
_cell.angle_beta   90.00
_cell.angle_gamma   90.00
#
_symmetry.space_group_name_H-M   'P 1'
#
loop_
_entity.id
_entity.type
_entity.pdbx_description
1 polymer ?
#
loop_
_entity_poly.entity_id
_entity_poly.type
_entity_poly.pdbx_seq_one_letter_code
_entity_poly.pdbx_strand_id
1 'polypeptide(L)'
;SKKFTGIERYAYELALRLPEHHEHVSYLKNGVITEEFQLNLPIPDAKRNLKSYLVKILLSKYLSPVMFPVLSFYSKQKNRLLKKPSFAMSSDKDFIYHNPNYFVPEILEMPSIITIHDVSHIDVPQYHSEPTLVWLTKNLPQSIERSNHIITVSEFTKRRLVDYFKVNPETISVTYNGISEAFKPYSQEECHSVLVKYGLRYKGFLLSVGTIEPRKNIDSLLSAFEQLPTAEISHFPLVLVGKSRWKNKQLLHRIQRLVTAGKILY
;
A
#
# COMPACT_ATOMS: atom_id res chain seq x y z
N SER A 1 9.53 17.60 -1.40
CA SER A 1 9.80 16.19 -1.74
C SER A 1 8.51 15.46 -2.09
N LYS A 2 8.56 14.46 -2.98
CA LYS A 2 7.42 13.59 -3.31
C LYS A 2 7.03 12.80 -2.05
N LYS A 3 5.73 12.73 -1.73
CA LYS A 3 5.23 11.96 -0.57
C LYS A 3 4.89 10.55 -1.03
N PHE A 4 5.57 9.56 -0.48
CA PHE A 4 5.30 8.14 -0.74
C PHE A 4 4.40 7.55 0.35
N THR A 5 3.53 6.62 -0.04
CA THR A 5 2.93 5.63 0.87
C THR A 5 3.98 4.60 1.31
N GLY A 6 3.63 3.74 2.28
CA GLY A 6 4.55 2.69 2.76
C GLY A 6 5.00 1.73 1.65
N ILE A 7 4.05 1.22 0.84
CA ILE A 7 4.35 0.32 -0.28
C ILE A 7 5.17 1.03 -1.36
N GLU A 8 4.85 2.29 -1.67
CA GLU A 8 5.64 3.07 -2.64
C GLU A 8 7.06 3.34 -2.13
N ARG A 9 7.24 3.59 -0.83
CA ARG A 9 8.56 3.77 -0.22
C ARG A 9 9.34 2.46 -0.25
N TYR A 10 8.70 1.34 0.06
CA TYR A 10 9.28 0.00 -0.06
C TYR A 10 9.78 -0.27 -1.49
N ALA A 11 8.92 -0.06 -2.49
CA ALA A 11 9.30 -0.24 -3.89
C ALA A 11 10.41 0.70 -4.34
N TYR A 12 10.40 1.95 -3.85
CA TYR A 12 11.44 2.95 -4.15
C TYR A 12 12.80 2.56 -3.57
N GLU A 13 12.86 2.19 -2.28
CA GLU A 13 14.12 1.76 -1.66
C GLU A 13 14.63 0.47 -2.29
N LEU A 14 13.74 -0.48 -2.60
CA LEU A 14 14.12 -1.68 -3.32
C LEU A 14 14.75 -1.35 -4.68
N ALA A 15 14.13 -0.45 -5.45
CA ALA A 15 14.66 -0.04 -6.75
C ALA A 15 16.03 0.66 -6.64
N LEU A 16 16.28 1.42 -5.57
CA LEU A 16 17.57 2.07 -5.37
C LEU A 16 18.67 1.11 -4.91
N ARG A 17 18.33 0.19 -4.01
CA ARG A 17 19.33 -0.65 -3.32
C ARG A 17 19.59 -1.99 -4.02
N LEU A 18 18.63 -2.53 -4.76
CA LEU A 18 18.80 -3.82 -5.43
C LEU A 18 20.00 -3.84 -6.41
N PRO A 19 20.26 -2.78 -7.21
CA PRO A 19 21.45 -2.73 -8.06
C PRO A 19 22.78 -2.69 -7.31
N GLU A 20 22.79 -2.31 -6.02
CA GLU A 20 24.01 -2.34 -5.20
C GLU A 20 24.46 -3.78 -4.88
N HIS A 21 23.56 -4.75 -5.05
CA HIS A 21 23.79 -6.17 -4.71
C HIS A 21 23.73 -7.11 -5.92
N HIS A 22 23.24 -6.65 -7.07
CA HIS A 22 23.08 -7.46 -8.27
C HIS A 22 23.46 -6.67 -9.52
N GLU A 23 24.43 -7.21 -10.25
CA GLU A 23 24.72 -6.83 -11.63
C GLU A 23 23.53 -7.32 -12.48
N HIS A 24 22.91 -6.47 -13.33
CA HIS A 24 21.72 -6.76 -14.16
C HIS A 24 20.33 -6.58 -13.53
N VAL A 25 20.06 -5.38 -12.99
CA VAL A 25 18.70 -4.95 -12.64
C VAL A 25 18.12 -4.08 -13.76
N SER A 26 16.92 -4.41 -14.24
CA SER A 26 16.18 -3.58 -15.18
C SER A 26 14.76 -3.27 -14.66
N TYR A 27 14.22 -2.12 -15.08
CA TYR A 27 12.95 -1.60 -14.62
C TYR A 27 11.92 -1.63 -15.73
N LEU A 28 10.79 -2.29 -15.47
CA LEU A 28 9.66 -2.27 -16.39
C LEU A 28 8.69 -1.14 -16.03
N LYS A 29 8.52 -0.18 -16.93
CA LYS A 29 7.63 0.97 -16.74
C LYS A 29 6.80 1.23 -17.98
N ASN A 30 5.48 1.24 -17.85
CA ASN A 30 4.54 1.43 -18.97
C ASN A 30 4.82 0.49 -20.17
N GLY A 31 5.43 -0.65 -19.90
CA GLY A 31 5.79 -1.61 -20.93
C GLY A 31 7.09 -1.33 -21.69
N VAL A 32 7.95 -0.47 -21.14
CA VAL A 32 9.30 -0.21 -21.61
C VAL A 32 10.27 -0.64 -20.51
N ILE A 33 11.36 -1.32 -20.89
CA ILE A 33 12.45 -1.72 -19.99
C ILE A 33 13.52 -0.63 -20.00
N THR A 34 14.00 -0.23 -18.82
CA THR A 34 15.12 0.70 -18.66
C THR A 34 16.14 0.15 -17.68
N GLU A 35 17.42 0.40 -17.89
CA GLU A 35 18.48 0.00 -16.94
C GLU A 35 18.63 1.01 -15.79
N GLU A 36 18.20 2.24 -16.01
CA GLU A 36 18.21 3.28 -14.98
C GLU A 36 16.84 3.45 -14.33
N PHE A 37 16.83 3.61 -13.00
CA PHE A 37 15.61 3.91 -12.26
C PHE A 37 15.25 5.40 -12.37
N GLN A 38 14.11 5.71 -12.98
CA GLN A 38 13.62 7.08 -13.13
C GLN A 38 12.32 7.32 -12.37
N LEU A 39 12.39 8.11 -11.29
CA LEU A 39 11.27 8.39 -10.39
C LEU A 39 10.17 9.28 -11.01
N ASN A 40 10.58 10.22 -11.86
CA ASN A 40 9.73 11.24 -12.47
C ASN A 40 9.62 11.00 -13.98
N LEU A 41 8.73 10.09 -14.39
CA LEU A 41 8.27 10.05 -15.78
C LEU A 41 6.74 10.13 -15.78
N PRO A 42 6.14 10.78 -16.80
CA PRO A 42 4.70 10.97 -16.88
C PRO A 42 3.97 9.63 -16.75
N ILE A 43 3.05 9.56 -15.78
CA ILE A 43 2.05 8.50 -15.71
C ILE A 43 1.04 8.81 -16.81
N PRO A 44 0.79 7.92 -17.79
CA PRO A 44 -0.31 8.11 -18.73
C PRO A 44 -1.60 8.29 -17.92
N ASP A 45 -2.24 9.42 -18.12
CA ASP A 45 -3.36 9.98 -17.37
C ASP A 45 -4.24 8.90 -16.71
N ALA A 46 -4.06 8.65 -15.40
CA ALA A 46 -4.80 7.63 -14.64
C ALA A 46 -6.32 7.85 -14.66
N LYS A 47 -6.75 9.07 -15.02
CA LYS A 47 -8.15 9.43 -15.30
C LYS A 47 -8.77 8.58 -16.41
N ARG A 48 -7.99 8.04 -17.36
CA ARG A 48 -8.51 7.23 -18.47
C ARG A 48 -8.91 5.82 -18.04
N ASN A 49 -8.24 5.23 -17.05
CA ASN A 49 -8.54 3.88 -16.55
C ASN A 49 -9.69 3.84 -15.53
N LEU A 50 -9.81 4.84 -14.65
CA LEU A 50 -10.97 4.94 -13.75
C LEU A 50 -12.26 5.31 -14.51
N LYS A 51 -12.18 6.23 -15.49
CA LYS A 51 -13.31 6.49 -16.39
C LYS A 51 -13.68 5.25 -17.20
N SER A 52 -12.73 4.49 -17.75
CA SER A 52 -13.07 3.29 -18.53
C SER A 52 -13.66 2.18 -17.66
N TYR A 53 -13.25 2.05 -16.39
CA TYR A 53 -13.82 1.09 -15.44
C TYR A 53 -15.24 1.51 -14.99
N LEU A 54 -15.46 2.79 -14.67
CA LEU A 54 -16.78 3.32 -14.35
C LEU A 54 -17.74 3.28 -15.55
N VAL A 55 -17.24 3.57 -16.75
CA VAL A 55 -17.98 3.42 -18.01
C VAL A 55 -18.31 1.95 -18.26
N LYS A 56 -17.43 0.98 -17.93
CA LYS A 56 -17.75 -0.45 -18.00
C LYS A 56 -18.85 -0.87 -17.02
N ILE A 57 -18.86 -0.32 -15.79
CA ILE A 57 -19.92 -0.57 -14.79
C ILE A 57 -21.26 0.07 -15.20
N LEU A 58 -21.21 1.27 -15.79
CA LEU A 58 -22.41 1.92 -16.32
C LEU A 58 -22.93 1.16 -17.54
N LEU A 59 -22.06 0.79 -18.49
CA LEU A 59 -22.42 -0.02 -19.65
C LEU A 59 -22.94 -1.41 -19.26
N SER A 60 -22.42 -2.04 -18.19
CA SER A 60 -22.93 -3.32 -17.69
C SER A 60 -24.35 -3.23 -17.12
N LYS A 61 -24.80 -2.03 -16.73
CA LYS A 61 -26.18 -1.78 -16.26
C LYS A 61 -27.17 -1.55 -17.40
N TYR A 62 -26.72 -1.15 -18.59
CA TYR A 62 -27.59 -0.76 -19.71
C TYR A 62 -27.48 -1.65 -20.96
N LEU A 63 -26.46 -2.50 -21.05
CA LEU A 63 -26.33 -3.50 -22.11
C LEU A 63 -26.96 -4.83 -21.67
N SER A 64 -27.70 -5.45 -22.58
CA SER A 64 -28.35 -6.74 -22.33
C SER A 64 -27.32 -7.81 -21.88
N PRO A 65 -27.72 -8.80 -21.07
CA PRO A 65 -26.84 -9.86 -20.57
C PRO A 65 -26.15 -10.68 -21.67
N VAL A 66 -26.57 -10.54 -22.93
CA VAL A 66 -25.98 -11.16 -24.13
C VAL A 66 -24.82 -10.32 -24.72
N MET A 67 -24.85 -9.00 -24.58
CA MET A 67 -23.85 -8.07 -25.12
C MET A 67 -22.61 -7.92 -24.22
N PHE A 68 -22.76 -8.12 -22.91
CA PHE A 68 -21.66 -8.00 -21.95
C PHE A 68 -20.56 -9.07 -22.14
N PRO A 69 -20.87 -10.36 -22.38
CA PRO A 69 -19.87 -11.37 -22.71
C PRO A 69 -19.10 -11.02 -23.99
N VAL A 70 -19.79 -10.57 -25.04
CA VAL A 70 -19.21 -10.19 -26.33
C VAL A 70 -18.27 -8.99 -26.19
N LEU A 71 -18.67 -7.93 -25.49
CA LEU A 71 -17.81 -6.77 -25.24
C LEU A 71 -16.68 -7.07 -24.24
N SER A 72 -16.90 -7.95 -23.27
CA SER A 72 -15.83 -8.43 -22.38
C SER A 72 -14.81 -9.23 -23.18
N PHE A 73 -15.25 -10.11 -24.08
CA PHE A 73 -14.42 -10.91 -24.96
C PHE A 73 -13.67 -10.02 -25.96
N TYR A 74 -14.35 -9.06 -26.59
CA TYR A 74 -13.74 -8.10 -27.52
C TYR A 74 -12.74 -7.19 -26.81
N SER A 75 -13.02 -6.74 -25.59
CA SER A 75 -12.07 -5.92 -24.82
C SER A 75 -10.92 -6.77 -24.25
N LYS A 76 -11.13 -8.05 -23.96
CA LYS A 76 -10.09 -9.01 -23.55
C LYS A 76 -9.20 -9.38 -24.74
N GLN A 77 -9.76 -9.62 -25.93
CA GLN A 77 -9.07 -9.79 -27.21
C GLN A 77 -8.32 -8.52 -27.63
N LYS A 78 -8.97 -7.36 -27.61
CA LYS A 78 -8.35 -6.06 -27.94
C LYS A 78 -7.25 -5.71 -26.95
N ASN A 79 -7.40 -5.97 -25.65
CA ASN A 79 -6.31 -5.80 -24.68
C ASN A 79 -5.21 -6.86 -24.86
N ARG A 80 -5.53 -8.10 -25.27
CA ARG A 80 -4.54 -9.10 -25.66
C ARG A 80 -3.75 -8.68 -26.90
N LEU A 81 -4.40 -8.07 -27.88
CA LEU A 81 -3.81 -7.63 -29.15
C LEU A 81 -3.05 -6.31 -29.02
N LEU A 82 -3.50 -5.38 -28.16
CA LEU A 82 -2.88 -4.07 -27.94
C LEU A 82 -1.81 -4.06 -26.83
N LYS A 83 -1.77 -5.05 -25.92
CA LYS A 83 -0.70 -5.18 -24.90
C LYS A 83 0.46 -6.09 -25.35
N LYS A 84 0.44 -6.54 -26.61
CA LYS A 84 1.45 -7.43 -27.17
C LYS A 84 2.87 -6.87 -27.32
N PRO A 85 3.20 -5.57 -27.29
CA PRO A 85 4.62 -5.19 -27.47
C PRO A 85 5.48 -5.26 -26.19
N SER A 86 4.88 -5.23 -25.00
CA SER A 86 5.61 -4.81 -23.80
C SER A 86 6.01 -5.92 -22.82
N PHE A 87 5.21 -6.98 -22.74
CA PHE A 87 5.54 -8.19 -21.95
C PHE A 87 5.92 -9.36 -22.85
N ALA A 88 5.77 -9.21 -24.17
CA ALA A 88 6.38 -10.12 -25.15
C ALA A 88 7.88 -9.83 -25.35
N MET A 89 8.47 -8.95 -24.51
CA MET A 89 9.92 -8.77 -24.48
C MET A 89 10.55 -10.01 -23.83
N SER A 90 11.06 -10.78 -24.78
CA SER A 90 11.95 -11.93 -24.76
C SER A 90 11.61 -13.08 -23.83
N SER A 91 11.41 -14.21 -24.48
CA SER A 91 11.82 -15.55 -24.10
C SER A 91 13.29 -15.68 -23.61
N ASP A 92 13.94 -14.61 -23.12
CA ASP A 92 15.21 -14.71 -22.42
C ASP A 92 14.91 -15.33 -21.06
N LYS A 93 15.25 -16.60 -20.94
CA LYS A 93 15.08 -17.41 -19.73
C LYS A 93 15.94 -16.93 -18.55
N ASP A 94 16.66 -15.82 -18.72
CA ASP A 94 17.67 -15.31 -17.79
C ASP A 94 17.14 -14.22 -16.85
N PHE A 95 15.90 -13.76 -17.02
CA PHE A 95 15.28 -12.74 -16.16
C PHE A 95 14.20 -13.32 -15.22
N ILE A 96 14.11 -12.70 -14.04
CA ILE A 96 13.03 -12.91 -13.08
C ILE A 96 12.21 -11.62 -12.98
N TYR A 97 10.89 -11.72 -13.18
CA TYR A 97 9.98 -10.60 -12.97
C TYR A 97 9.69 -10.40 -11.48
N HIS A 98 10.14 -9.30 -10.90
CA HIS A 98 9.80 -8.94 -9.53
C HIS A 98 8.79 -7.77 -9.48
N ASN A 99 7.59 -8.03 -8.94
CA ASN A 99 6.65 -6.98 -8.56
C ASN A 99 6.74 -6.74 -7.04
N PRO A 100 7.08 -5.53 -6.56
CA PRO A 100 7.10 -5.21 -5.12
C PRO A 100 5.69 -5.08 -4.51
N ASN A 101 4.69 -5.61 -5.21
CA ASN A 101 3.30 -5.70 -4.86
C ASN A 101 2.68 -6.97 -5.47
N TYR A 102 1.38 -7.18 -5.30
CA TYR A 102 0.72 -8.47 -5.51
C TYR A 102 0.35 -8.84 -6.96
N PHE A 103 0.80 -8.13 -8.00
CA PHE A 103 0.26 -8.30 -9.36
C PHE A 103 1.21 -9.07 -10.29
N VAL A 104 0.71 -10.17 -10.87
CA VAL A 104 1.35 -10.90 -11.97
C VAL A 104 0.52 -10.76 -13.26
N PRO A 105 1.07 -10.19 -14.34
CA PRO A 105 0.40 -10.13 -15.64
C PRO A 105 0.03 -11.51 -16.20
N GLU A 106 -1.14 -11.65 -16.84
CA GLU A 106 -1.58 -12.95 -17.38
C GLU A 106 -0.73 -13.47 -18.56
N ILE A 107 0.01 -12.58 -19.22
CA ILE A 107 0.81 -12.87 -20.42
C ILE A 107 2.30 -12.99 -20.10
N LEU A 108 2.65 -13.08 -18.82
CA LEU A 108 4.03 -13.22 -18.39
C LEU A 108 4.48 -14.67 -18.58
N GLU A 109 5.57 -14.88 -19.34
CA GLU A 109 6.11 -16.22 -19.67
C GLU A 109 7.43 -16.53 -18.94
N MET A 110 7.83 -15.71 -17.97
CA MET A 110 9.07 -15.84 -17.21
C MET A 110 8.81 -16.03 -15.70
N PRO A 111 9.78 -16.57 -14.94
CA PRO A 111 9.66 -16.73 -13.50
C PRO A 111 9.31 -15.41 -12.81
N SER A 112 8.44 -15.46 -11.82
CA SER A 112 7.96 -14.25 -11.14
C SER A 112 7.98 -14.34 -9.62
N ILE A 113 8.33 -13.20 -9.02
CA ILE A 113 8.31 -12.95 -7.59
C ILE A 113 7.34 -11.80 -7.33
N ILE A 114 6.45 -11.95 -6.37
CA ILE A 114 5.57 -10.86 -5.91
C ILE A 114 5.74 -10.61 -4.43
N THR A 115 5.53 -9.37 -3.99
CA THR A 115 5.45 -9.05 -2.56
C THR A 115 4.01 -8.83 -2.14
N ILE A 116 3.53 -9.61 -1.17
CA ILE A 116 2.21 -9.45 -0.56
C ILE A 116 2.39 -8.85 0.85
N HIS A 117 1.96 -7.59 1.00
CA HIS A 117 2.10 -6.85 2.25
C HIS A 117 1.07 -7.31 3.30
N ASP A 118 -0.19 -7.45 2.89
CA ASP A 118 -1.28 -7.94 3.72
C ASP A 118 -2.41 -8.55 2.88
N VAL A 119 -3.33 -9.25 3.54
CA VAL A 119 -4.60 -9.73 2.97
C VAL A 119 -5.79 -9.16 3.75
N SER A 120 -5.69 -7.90 4.18
CA SER A 120 -6.70 -7.25 5.02
C SER A 120 -8.08 -7.13 4.37
N HIS A 121 -8.17 -7.28 3.05
CA HIS A 121 -9.43 -7.39 2.32
C HIS A 121 -10.23 -8.66 2.68
N ILE A 122 -9.58 -9.68 3.23
CA ILE A 122 -10.22 -10.90 3.77
C ILE A 122 -10.46 -10.75 5.27
N ASP A 123 -9.45 -10.34 6.03
CA ASP A 123 -9.54 -10.30 7.50
C ASP A 123 -10.49 -9.20 8.01
N VAL A 124 -10.50 -8.04 7.34
CA VAL A 124 -11.27 -6.85 7.75
C VAL A 124 -11.89 -6.12 6.55
N PRO A 125 -12.76 -6.80 5.77
CA PRO A 125 -13.33 -6.28 4.53
C PRO A 125 -14.10 -4.96 4.71
N GLN A 126 -14.66 -4.71 5.89
CA GLN A 126 -15.38 -3.48 6.25
C GLN A 126 -14.52 -2.21 6.14
N TYR A 127 -13.18 -2.35 6.11
CA TYR A 127 -12.26 -1.24 5.94
C TYR A 127 -11.80 -0.99 4.50
N HIS A 128 -12.35 -1.72 3.53
CA HIS A 128 -12.04 -1.57 2.12
C HIS A 128 -13.25 -1.05 1.34
N SER A 129 -12.99 -0.49 0.16
CA SER A 129 -14.07 -0.11 -0.75
C SER A 129 -14.56 -1.32 -1.54
N GLU A 130 -15.85 -1.38 -1.88
CA GLU A 130 -16.41 -2.46 -2.70
C GLU A 130 -15.61 -2.72 -4.00
N PRO A 131 -15.19 -1.69 -4.78
CA PRO A 131 -14.34 -1.91 -5.94
C PRO A 131 -13.01 -2.59 -5.61
N THR A 132 -12.40 -2.25 -4.47
CA THR A 132 -11.15 -2.87 -3.99
C THR A 132 -11.37 -4.33 -3.64
N LEU A 133 -12.45 -4.65 -2.91
CA LEU A 133 -12.80 -6.02 -2.54
C LEU A 133 -13.03 -6.88 -3.78
N VAL A 134 -13.91 -6.43 -4.69
CA VAL A 134 -14.21 -7.15 -5.94
C VAL A 134 -12.95 -7.39 -6.76
N TRP A 135 -12.06 -6.39 -6.86
CA TRP A 135 -10.82 -6.55 -7.59
C TRP A 135 -9.88 -7.56 -6.91
N LEU A 136 -9.66 -7.45 -5.61
CA LEU A 136 -8.73 -8.33 -4.88
C LEU A 136 -9.22 -9.77 -4.86
N THR A 137 -10.49 -10.00 -4.53
CA THR A 137 -11.09 -11.34 -4.54
C THR A 137 -10.96 -12.02 -5.89
N LYS A 138 -11.03 -11.27 -6.99
CA LYS A 138 -10.91 -11.81 -8.34
C LYS A 138 -9.46 -12.03 -8.80
N ASN A 139 -8.58 -11.06 -8.58
CA ASN A 139 -7.27 -11.00 -9.25
C ASN A 139 -6.11 -11.47 -8.36
N LEU A 140 -6.25 -11.39 -7.03
CA LEU A 140 -5.19 -11.84 -6.12
C LEU A 140 -4.96 -13.36 -6.20
N PRO A 141 -5.99 -14.24 -6.15
CA PRO A 141 -5.77 -15.69 -6.31
C PRO A 141 -5.01 -16.03 -7.59
N GLN A 142 -5.38 -15.38 -8.70
CA GLN A 142 -4.74 -15.59 -10.00
C GLN A 142 -3.28 -15.12 -10.02
N SER A 143 -2.95 -14.06 -9.28
CA SER A 143 -1.57 -13.56 -9.21
C SER A 143 -0.71 -14.46 -8.32
N ILE A 144 -1.28 -14.99 -7.24
CA ILE A 144 -0.65 -15.99 -6.37
C ILE A 144 -0.36 -17.28 -7.16
N GLU A 145 -1.36 -17.82 -7.87
CA GLU A 145 -1.22 -19.04 -8.67
C GLU A 145 -0.15 -18.93 -9.76
N ARG A 146 0.01 -17.74 -10.36
CA ARG A 146 1.01 -17.48 -11.39
C ARG A 146 2.40 -17.15 -10.85
N SER A 147 2.52 -16.81 -9.57
CA SER A 147 3.81 -16.46 -8.98
C SER A 147 4.62 -17.71 -8.68
N ASN A 148 5.92 -17.67 -8.95
CA ASN A 148 6.84 -18.75 -8.62
C ASN A 148 7.33 -18.65 -7.16
N HIS A 149 7.42 -17.42 -6.64
CA HIS A 149 7.77 -17.17 -5.25
C HIS A 149 7.03 -15.95 -4.71
N ILE A 150 6.74 -15.95 -3.42
CA ILE A 150 6.08 -14.84 -2.74
C ILE A 150 6.96 -14.34 -1.60
N ILE A 151 7.15 -13.02 -1.55
CA ILE A 151 7.72 -12.33 -0.40
C ILE A 151 6.58 -11.78 0.45
N THR A 152 6.65 -11.98 1.75
CA THR A 152 5.75 -11.33 2.71
C THR A 152 6.54 -10.54 3.73
N VAL A 153 5.94 -9.49 4.28
CA VAL A 153 6.60 -8.62 5.27
C VAL A 153 6.39 -9.07 6.72
N SER A 154 5.71 -10.20 6.92
CA SER A 154 5.48 -10.77 8.25
C SER A 154 5.06 -12.25 8.18
N GLU A 155 5.36 -12.99 9.25
CA GLU A 155 4.84 -14.35 9.47
C GLU A 155 3.30 -14.39 9.56
N PHE A 156 2.68 -13.29 9.98
CA PHE A 156 1.22 -13.19 9.98
C PHE A 156 0.68 -13.29 8.55
N THR A 157 1.19 -12.48 7.62
CA THR A 157 0.76 -12.52 6.22
C THR A 157 1.09 -13.86 5.58
N LYS A 158 2.27 -14.46 5.83
CA LYS A 158 2.62 -15.81 5.35
C LYS A 158 1.58 -16.86 5.77
N ARG A 159 1.23 -16.92 7.06
CA ARG A 159 0.19 -17.84 7.56
C ARG A 159 -1.15 -17.62 6.87
N ARG A 160 -1.57 -16.36 6.68
CA ARG A 160 -2.82 -16.07 5.96
C ARG A 160 -2.81 -16.56 4.51
N LEU A 161 -1.67 -16.49 3.82
CA LEU A 161 -1.56 -17.03 2.46
C LEU A 161 -1.72 -18.55 2.44
N VAL A 162 -1.12 -19.25 3.40
CA VAL A 162 -1.30 -20.70 3.56
C VAL A 162 -2.74 -21.03 3.91
N ASP A 163 -3.36 -20.31 4.84
CA ASP A 163 -4.70 -20.60 5.34
C ASP A 163 -5.79 -20.35 4.28
N TYR A 164 -5.77 -19.18 3.65
CA TYR A 164 -6.83 -18.74 2.72
C TYR A 164 -6.60 -19.20 1.28
N PHE A 165 -5.35 -19.24 0.82
CA PHE A 165 -5.03 -19.51 -0.59
C PHE A 165 -4.30 -20.84 -0.80
N LYS A 166 -4.02 -21.59 0.27
CA LYS A 166 -3.33 -22.90 0.23
C LYS A 166 -1.98 -22.85 -0.50
N VAL A 167 -1.30 -21.71 -0.41
CA VAL A 167 0.05 -21.54 -0.98
C VAL A 167 1.01 -22.46 -0.26
N ASN A 168 1.92 -23.10 -1.00
CA ASN A 168 3.00 -23.89 -0.43
C ASN A 168 3.89 -22.96 0.44
N PRO A 169 4.06 -23.23 1.75
CA PRO A 169 4.89 -22.38 2.62
C PRO A 169 6.36 -22.31 2.19
N GLU A 170 6.87 -23.29 1.45
CA GLU A 170 8.24 -23.32 0.93
C GLU A 170 8.46 -22.31 -0.22
N THR A 171 7.40 -21.90 -0.90
CA THR A 171 7.45 -20.85 -1.95
C THR A 171 7.15 -19.46 -1.38
N ILE A 172 7.27 -19.30 -0.04
CA ILE A 172 7.05 -18.02 0.65
C ILE A 172 8.24 -17.69 1.55
N SER A 173 8.93 -16.59 1.25
CA SER A 173 9.92 -15.99 2.16
C SER A 173 9.31 -14.85 2.98
N VAL A 174 9.66 -14.78 4.25
CA VAL A 174 9.34 -13.64 5.11
C VAL A 174 10.54 -12.72 5.16
N THR A 175 10.38 -11.51 4.64
CA THR A 175 11.39 -10.46 4.68
C THR A 175 10.78 -9.25 5.38
N TYR A 176 11.13 -9.05 6.65
CA TYR A 176 10.64 -7.92 7.44
C TYR A 176 11.08 -6.59 6.81
N ASN A 177 10.22 -5.58 6.91
CA ASN A 177 10.55 -4.25 6.41
C ASN A 177 11.74 -3.65 7.18
N GLY A 178 12.65 -3.02 6.44
CA GLY A 178 13.72 -2.21 7.02
C GLY A 178 13.20 -0.88 7.58
N ILE A 179 13.98 -0.30 8.48
CA ILE A 179 13.79 1.06 8.98
C ILE A 179 14.78 2.00 8.30
N SER A 180 14.38 3.25 8.05
CA SER A 180 15.33 4.25 7.55
C SER A 180 16.25 4.72 8.68
N GLU A 181 17.43 5.22 8.34
CA GLU A 181 18.42 5.78 9.28
C GLU A 181 17.90 6.99 10.07
N ALA A 182 16.79 7.58 9.63
CA ALA A 182 16.08 8.62 10.37
C ALA A 182 15.42 8.09 11.66
N PHE A 183 15.21 6.79 11.78
CA PHE A 183 14.69 6.16 12.99
C PHE A 183 15.86 5.76 13.89
N LYS A 184 16.35 6.72 14.66
CA LYS A 184 17.39 6.54 15.66
C LYS A 184 17.04 7.31 16.93
N PRO A 185 17.65 7.00 18.08
CA PRO A 185 17.57 7.86 19.25
C PRO A 185 18.13 9.24 18.93
N TYR A 186 17.40 10.28 19.36
CA TYR A 186 17.83 11.67 19.28
C TYR A 186 18.05 12.23 20.69
N SER A 187 19.07 13.06 20.86
CA SER A 187 19.34 13.77 22.12
C SER A 187 18.30 14.87 22.38
N GLN A 188 18.28 15.39 23.61
CA GLN A 188 17.41 16.51 23.96
C GLN A 188 17.76 17.76 23.16
N GLU A 189 19.05 18.01 22.94
CA GLU A 189 19.58 19.13 22.18
C GLU A 189 19.18 19.03 20.70
N GLU A 190 19.32 17.85 20.10
CA GLU A 190 18.90 17.61 18.70
C GLU A 190 17.40 17.83 18.50
N CYS A 191 16.58 17.45 19.49
CA CYS A 191 15.13 17.64 19.44
C CYS A 191 14.66 19.04 19.84
N HIS A 192 15.51 19.86 20.47
CA HIS A 192 15.08 21.08 21.17
C HIS A 192 14.27 22.03 20.29
N SER A 193 14.76 22.34 19.08
CA SER A 193 14.11 23.29 18.17
C SER A 193 12.70 22.84 17.75
N VAL A 194 12.52 21.54 17.50
CA VAL A 194 11.23 20.96 17.12
C VAL A 194 10.30 20.90 18.32
N LEU A 195 10.80 20.49 19.48
CA LEU A 195 10.00 20.41 20.71
C LEU A 195 9.49 21.78 21.14
N VAL A 196 10.34 22.82 21.13
CA VAL A 196 9.94 24.20 21.44
C VAL A 196 8.86 24.69 20.48
N LYS A 197 9.00 24.42 19.18
CA LYS A 197 8.00 24.79 18.17
C LYS A 197 6.60 24.26 18.47
N TYR A 198 6.51 23.07 19.08
CA TYR A 198 5.24 22.43 19.43
C TYR A 198 4.88 22.55 20.92
N GLY A 199 5.67 23.28 21.72
CA GLY A 199 5.44 23.39 23.17
C GLY A 199 5.59 22.07 23.93
N LEU A 200 6.44 21.16 23.44
CA LEU A 200 6.63 19.83 23.99
C LEU A 200 7.92 19.72 24.81
N ARG A 201 7.96 18.74 25.72
CA ARG A 201 9.15 18.41 26.52
C ARG A 201 9.80 17.13 26.01
N TYR A 202 11.12 17.03 26.14
CA TYR A 202 11.85 15.82 25.76
C TYR A 202 11.34 14.63 26.58
N LYS A 203 10.94 13.55 25.90
CA LYS A 203 10.28 12.36 26.48
C LYS A 203 8.99 12.64 27.29
N GLY A 204 8.41 13.82 27.18
CA GLY A 204 7.25 14.27 27.97
C GLY A 204 5.97 14.40 27.15
N PHE A 205 5.69 13.45 26.26
CA PHE A 205 4.48 13.43 25.45
C PHE A 205 4.17 12.01 24.95
N LEU A 206 2.90 11.77 24.62
CA LEU A 206 2.46 10.57 23.91
C LEU A 206 2.37 10.88 22.42
N LEU A 207 2.79 9.96 21.56
CA LEU A 207 2.79 10.16 20.11
C LEU A 207 2.07 9.02 19.39
N SER A 208 1.13 9.38 18.52
CA SER A 208 0.50 8.45 17.59
C SER A 208 0.66 8.96 16.16
N VAL A 209 1.41 8.24 15.34
CA VAL A 209 1.65 8.57 13.93
C VAL A 209 0.91 7.59 13.04
N GLY A 210 -0.02 8.10 12.23
CA GLY A 210 -0.81 7.28 11.32
C GLY A 210 -1.88 8.08 10.61
N THR A 211 -2.28 7.62 9.43
CA THR A 211 -3.47 8.18 8.76
C THR A 211 -4.67 8.09 9.70
N ILE A 212 -5.42 9.18 9.85
CA ILE A 212 -6.66 9.14 10.62
C ILE A 212 -7.69 8.42 9.74
N GLU A 213 -7.97 7.16 10.06
CA GLU A 213 -8.94 6.28 9.42
C GLU A 213 -9.45 5.24 10.42
N PRO A 214 -10.66 4.67 10.25
CA PRO A 214 -11.27 3.80 11.26
C PRO A 214 -10.39 2.61 11.67
N ARG A 215 -9.67 2.03 10.71
CA ARG A 215 -8.77 0.89 10.92
C ARG A 215 -7.58 1.19 11.83
N LYS A 216 -7.20 2.46 12.02
CA LYS A 216 -6.14 2.84 12.96
C LYS A 216 -6.63 2.94 14.41
N ASN A 217 -7.93 2.77 14.63
CA ASN A 217 -8.54 2.70 15.95
C ASN A 217 -8.15 3.87 16.88
N ILE A 218 -8.03 5.07 16.32
CA ILE A 218 -7.71 6.30 17.07
C ILE A 218 -8.78 6.60 18.11
N ASP A 219 -10.03 6.17 17.89
CA ASP A 219 -11.11 6.34 18.86
C ASP A 219 -10.79 5.65 20.20
N SER A 220 -10.31 4.40 20.17
CA SER A 220 -9.91 3.68 21.38
C SER A 220 -8.73 4.35 22.08
N LEU A 221 -7.77 4.88 21.32
CA LEU A 221 -6.66 5.66 21.86
C LEU A 221 -7.17 6.90 22.61
N LEU A 222 -8.08 7.66 22.00
CA LEU A 222 -8.67 8.84 22.66
C LEU A 222 -9.48 8.46 23.89
N SER A 223 -10.22 7.36 23.84
CA SER A 223 -11.01 6.86 24.98
C SER A 223 -10.12 6.45 26.15
N ALA A 224 -8.98 5.82 25.89
CA ALA A 224 -7.99 5.51 26.92
C ALA A 224 -7.32 6.78 27.46
N PHE A 225 -6.95 7.71 26.58
CA PHE A 225 -6.31 8.97 26.97
C PHE A 225 -7.22 9.85 27.83
N GLU A 226 -8.51 9.96 27.52
CA GLU A 226 -9.49 10.73 28.30
C GLU A 226 -9.76 10.16 29.69
N GLN A 227 -9.36 8.91 29.97
CA GLN A 227 -9.46 8.28 31.30
C GLN A 227 -8.26 8.59 32.21
N LEU A 228 -7.18 9.17 31.68
CA LEU A 228 -6.03 9.55 32.48
C LEU A 228 -6.38 10.71 33.43
N PRO A 229 -5.78 10.76 34.64
CA PRO A 229 -5.91 11.91 35.52
C PRO A 229 -5.47 13.21 34.82
N THR A 230 -6.10 14.34 35.16
CA THR A 230 -5.75 15.64 34.57
C THR A 230 -4.27 15.98 34.70
N ALA A 231 -3.64 15.63 35.82
CA ALA A 231 -2.21 15.82 36.05
C ALA A 231 -1.35 15.06 35.01
N GLU A 232 -1.74 13.82 34.65
CA GLU A 232 -1.06 13.02 33.64
C GLU A 232 -1.27 13.56 32.24
N ILE A 233 -2.50 13.99 31.91
CA ILE A 233 -2.81 14.63 30.61
C ILE A 233 -1.96 15.89 30.41
N SER A 234 -1.80 16.71 31.46
CA SER A 234 -0.96 17.91 31.40
C SER A 234 0.53 17.58 31.33
N HIS A 235 0.98 16.51 32.00
CA HIS A 235 2.38 16.09 31.97
C HIS A 235 2.78 15.44 30.64
N PHE A 236 1.87 14.65 30.05
CA PHE A 236 2.06 13.88 28.83
C PHE A 236 0.94 14.16 27.81
N PRO A 237 0.94 15.34 27.16
CA PRO A 237 -0.04 15.62 26.11
C PRO A 237 0.06 14.60 24.97
N LEU A 238 -1.09 14.25 24.39
CA LEU A 238 -1.14 13.36 23.24
C LEU A 238 -0.97 14.16 21.94
N VAL A 239 -0.03 13.72 21.11
CA VAL A 239 0.23 14.26 19.77
C VAL A 239 -0.24 13.25 18.73
N LEU A 240 -1.21 13.67 17.91
CA LEU A 240 -1.70 12.91 16.77
C LEU A 240 -1.07 13.45 15.49
N VAL A 241 -0.43 12.59 14.69
CA VAL A 241 0.17 12.99 13.42
C VAL A 241 -0.38 12.14 12.30
N GLY A 242 -1.07 12.78 11.35
CA GLY A 242 -1.41 12.14 10.10
C GLY A 242 -2.55 12.81 9.34
N LYS A 243 -2.67 12.47 8.07
CA LYS A 243 -3.74 13.01 7.23
C LYS A 243 -5.07 12.35 7.56
N SER A 244 -6.14 13.13 7.55
CA SER A 244 -7.49 12.61 7.58
C SER A 244 -7.86 11.91 6.27
N ARG A 245 -8.53 10.76 6.39
CA ARG A 245 -9.13 10.01 5.28
C ARG A 245 -10.62 9.72 5.53
N TRP A 246 -11.17 8.75 4.81
CA TRP A 246 -12.58 8.39 4.72
C TRP A 246 -13.20 7.98 6.07
N LYS A 247 -14.53 8.13 6.21
CA LYS A 247 -15.36 7.70 7.36
C LYS A 247 -14.90 8.19 8.75
N ASN A 248 -14.33 9.39 8.87
CA ASN A 248 -13.85 9.93 10.16
C ASN A 248 -14.56 11.18 10.67
N LYS A 249 -15.74 11.57 10.15
CA LYS A 249 -16.36 12.86 10.53
C LYS A 249 -16.52 13.00 12.06
N GLN A 250 -17.08 12.01 12.72
CA GLN A 250 -17.26 12.01 14.18
C GLN A 250 -15.93 12.04 14.93
N LEU A 251 -14.96 11.23 14.50
CA LEU A 251 -13.62 11.21 15.07
C LEU A 251 -12.93 12.57 14.96
N LEU A 252 -13.04 13.25 13.82
CA LEU A 252 -12.47 14.59 13.63
C LEU A 252 -13.13 15.64 14.52
N HIS A 253 -14.46 15.57 14.71
CA HIS A 253 -15.14 16.45 15.66
C HIS A 253 -14.63 16.23 17.10
N ARG A 254 -14.43 14.97 17.51
CA ARG A 254 -13.87 14.63 18.82
C ARG A 254 -12.43 15.14 18.96
N ILE A 255 -11.59 14.93 17.94
CA ILE A 255 -10.22 15.46 17.90
C ILE A 255 -10.23 16.98 18.05
N GLN A 256 -11.05 17.69 17.27
CA GLN A 256 -11.14 19.15 17.32
C GLN A 256 -11.56 19.66 18.71
N ARG A 257 -12.54 19.00 19.35
CA ARG A 257 -12.96 19.33 20.72
C ARG A 257 -11.79 19.21 21.71
N LEU A 258 -11.00 18.15 21.60
CA LEU A 258 -9.85 17.91 22.47
C LEU A 258 -8.69 18.89 22.20
N VAL A 259 -8.47 19.27 20.94
CA VAL A 259 -7.50 20.31 20.56
C VAL A 259 -7.92 21.66 21.16
N THR A 260 -9.19 22.06 21.00
CA THR A 260 -9.70 23.32 21.57
C THR A 260 -9.64 23.34 23.10
N ALA A 261 -9.78 22.18 23.75
CA ALA A 261 -9.61 22.05 25.20
C ALA A 261 -8.13 22.01 25.65
N GLY A 262 -7.16 22.12 24.72
CA GLY A 262 -5.73 22.07 25.03
C GLY A 262 -5.23 20.71 25.50
N LYS A 263 -6.00 19.63 25.27
CA LYS A 263 -5.67 18.28 25.75
C LYS A 263 -4.79 17.49 24.79
N ILE A 264 -4.88 17.76 23.49
CA ILE A 264 -4.11 17.08 22.45
C ILE A 264 -3.58 18.06 21.41
N LEU A 265 -2.55 17.66 20.68
CA LEU A 265 -2.04 18.30 19.47
C LEU A 265 -2.41 17.43 18.25
N TYR A 266 -2.86 18.04 17.15
CA TYR A 266 -3.19 17.36 15.89
C TYR A 266 -2.82 18.22 14.67
#